data_AF-A0A158AAK2-F1
#
_entry.id   AF-A0A158AAK2-F1
#
_cell.length_a   1.000
_cell.length_b   1.000
_cell.length_c   1.000
_cell.angle_alpha   90.00
_cell.angle_beta   90.00
_cell.angle_gamma   90.00
#
_symmetry.space_group_name_H-M   'P 1'
#
loop_
_entity.id
_entity.type
_entity.pdbx_description
1 polymer ?
#
loop_
_entity_poly.entity_id
_entity_poly.type
_entity_poly.pdbx_seq_one_letter_code
_entity_poly.pdbx_strand_id
1 'polypeptide(L)'
;MNVKGLIGIGIAVCAGFACEAAMARVSVGINLGVPVYAAPPVYVAPAPVYVAPPPPPAVVYQPAPVVVAPGPAIVVGWHGDRYWDGYRYWGRRDWYAHHGGYGYRHW
;
A
#
# COMPACT_ATOMS: atom_id res chain seq x y z
N MET A 1 71.84 77.79 49.53
CA MET A 1 70.91 76.65 49.73
C MET A 1 71.46 75.76 50.83
N ASN A 2 70.69 75.47 51.89
CA ASN A 2 71.15 74.65 53.02
C ASN A 2 70.91 73.17 52.74
N VAL A 3 71.72 72.27 53.34
CA VAL A 3 71.67 70.79 53.14
C VAL A 3 70.25 70.23 53.22
N LYS A 4 69.42 70.73 54.14
CA LYS A 4 68.02 70.32 54.28
C LYS A 4 67.18 70.58 53.02
N GLY A 5 67.44 71.69 52.32
CA GLY A 5 66.79 72.01 51.05
C GLY A 5 67.25 71.12 49.90
N LEU A 6 68.52 70.73 49.89
CA LEU A 6 69.05 69.81 48.87
C LEU A 6 68.43 68.40 49.00
N ILE A 7 68.25 67.93 50.24
CA ILE A 7 67.60 66.64 50.53
C ILE A 7 66.12 66.69 50.11
N GLY A 8 65.40 67.77 50.42
CA GLY A 8 64.01 67.93 50.01
C GLY A 8 63.82 67.88 48.49
N ILE A 9 64.70 68.54 47.73
CA ILE A 9 64.70 68.51 46.27
C ILE A 9 65.00 67.09 45.77
N GLY A 10 65.99 66.41 46.36
CA GLY A 10 66.32 65.03 45.99
C GLY A 10 65.14 64.08 46.13
N ILE A 11 64.38 64.18 47.22
CA ILE A 11 63.18 63.35 47.45
C ILE A 11 62.09 63.68 46.42
N ALA A 12 61.84 64.96 46.13
CA ALA A 12 60.84 65.37 45.15
C ALA A 12 61.17 64.89 43.74
N VAL A 13 62.44 64.96 43.34
CA VAL A 13 62.92 64.47 42.04
C VAL A 13 62.78 62.95 41.95
N CYS A 14 63.17 62.20 42.98
CA CYS A 14 63.00 60.75 43.00
C CYS A 14 61.53 60.32 42.95
N ALA A 15 60.64 61.02 43.65
CA ALA A 15 59.20 60.77 43.57
C ALA A 15 58.63 61.07 42.18
N GLY A 16 59.11 62.13 41.51
CA GLY A 16 58.72 62.47 40.15
C GLY A 16 59.16 61.44 39.10
N PHE A 17 60.32 60.81 39.28
CA PHE A 17 60.77 59.71 38.42
C PHE A 17 60.14 58.36 38.76
N ALA A 18 59.66 58.15 39.99
CA ALA A 18 58.94 56.93 40.39
C ALA A 18 57.53 56.83 39.79
N CYS A 19 57.03 57.89 39.13
CA CYS A 19 55.87 57.81 38.26
C CYS A 19 56.25 57.09 36.95
N GLU A 20 56.39 55.77 36.99
CA GLU A 20 56.18 54.98 35.79
C GLU A 20 54.75 55.27 35.31
N ALA A 21 54.61 55.96 34.18
CA ALA A 21 53.33 56.10 33.53
C ALA A 21 52.81 54.68 33.27
N ALA A 22 51.82 54.25 34.06
CA ALA A 22 51.07 53.04 33.76
C ALA A 22 50.50 53.25 32.35
N MET A 23 51.13 52.62 31.36
CA MET A 23 50.63 52.55 29.99
C MET A 23 49.41 51.63 30.04
N ALA A 24 48.32 52.13 30.62
CA ALA A 24 47.03 51.51 30.54
C ALA A 24 46.64 51.58 29.06
N ARG A 25 46.86 50.48 28.34
CA ARG A 25 46.46 50.37 26.93
C ARG A 25 44.98 50.74 26.84
N VAL A 26 44.68 51.91 26.30
CA VAL A 26 43.29 52.36 26.11
C VAL A 26 42.75 51.62 24.89
N SER A 27 41.81 50.72 25.12
CA SER A 27 41.04 50.08 24.06
C SER A 27 39.76 50.89 23.82
N VAL A 28 39.56 51.32 22.57
CA VAL A 28 38.32 51.98 22.14
C VAL A 28 37.55 51.00 21.26
N GLY A 29 36.41 50.52 21.77
CA GLY A 29 35.46 49.73 20.99
C GLY A 29 34.42 50.65 20.34
N ILE A 30 34.32 50.63 19.01
CA ILE A 30 33.28 51.34 18.26
C ILE A 30 32.19 50.34 17.89
N ASN A 31 30.98 50.54 18.41
CA ASN A 31 29.82 49.80 17.96
C ASN A 31 29.30 50.42 16.67
N LEU A 32 29.53 49.75 15.54
CA LEU A 32 29.15 50.26 14.21
C LEU A 32 27.63 50.26 13.96
N GLY A 33 26.84 49.62 14.82
CA GLY A 33 25.37 49.69 14.78
C GLY A 33 24.75 49.21 13.47
N VAL A 34 25.50 48.60 12.55
CA VAL A 34 24.99 48.09 11.28
C VAL A 34 24.32 46.74 11.54
N PRO A 35 22.98 46.66 11.45
CA PRO A 35 22.29 45.39 11.55
C PRO A 35 22.64 44.52 10.34
N VAL A 36 23.21 43.34 10.58
CA VAL A 36 23.32 42.29 9.57
C VAL A 36 21.97 41.59 9.52
N TYR A 37 21.18 41.87 8.48
CA TYR A 37 19.93 41.17 8.25
C TYR A 37 20.21 39.86 7.52
N ALA A 38 19.88 38.75 8.18
CA ALA A 38 19.83 37.45 7.52
C ALA A 38 18.70 37.47 6.49
N ALA A 39 18.96 36.98 5.28
CA ALA A 39 17.91 36.78 4.30
C ALA A 39 16.90 35.76 4.86
N PRO A 40 15.59 35.99 4.70
CA PRO A 40 14.59 35.04 5.13
C PRO A 40 14.72 33.73 4.33
N PRO A 41 14.41 32.56 4.93
CA PRO A 41 14.44 31.29 4.23
C PRO A 41 13.39 31.29 3.10
N VAL A 42 13.78 30.74 1.95
CA VAL A 42 12.86 30.52 0.84
C VAL A 42 12.22 29.14 1.01
N TYR A 43 10.91 29.11 1.24
CA TYR A 43 10.15 27.86 1.27
C TYR A 43 9.62 27.54 -0.13
N VAL A 44 10.04 26.42 -0.68
CA VAL A 44 9.49 25.86 -1.93
C VAL A 44 8.58 24.70 -1.57
N ALA A 45 7.31 24.81 -1.93
CA ALA A 45 6.39 23.69 -1.81
C ALA A 45 6.78 22.57 -2.78
N PRO A 46 6.84 21.31 -2.33
CA PRO A 46 7.06 20.18 -3.23
C PRO A 46 5.98 20.11 -4.31
N ALA A 47 6.37 19.72 -5.53
CA ALA A 47 5.42 19.49 -6.60
C ALA A 47 4.46 18.34 -6.23
N PRO A 48 3.16 18.46 -6.57
CA PRO A 48 2.22 17.36 -6.36
C PRO A 48 2.67 16.10 -7.10
N VAL A 49 2.77 14.98 -6.38
CA VAL A 49 3.02 13.67 -6.99
C VAL A 49 1.67 13.01 -7.27
N TYR A 50 1.37 12.78 -8.54
CA TYR A 50 0.20 12.02 -8.93
C TYR A 50 0.49 10.52 -8.83
N VAL A 51 -0.34 9.79 -8.07
CA VAL A 51 -0.33 8.33 -8.01
C VAL A 51 -1.53 7.83 -8.78
N ALA A 52 -1.29 7.07 -9.85
CA ALA A 52 -2.35 6.43 -10.59
C ALA A 52 -3.10 5.41 -9.71
N PRO A 53 -4.45 5.35 -9.76
CA PRO A 53 -5.22 4.31 -9.09
C PRO A 53 -4.85 2.91 -9.58
N PRO A 54 -4.92 1.87 -8.72
CA PRO A 54 -4.70 0.50 -9.14
C PRO A 54 -5.74 0.04 -10.17
N PRO A 55 -5.37 -0.89 -11.09
CA PRO A 55 -6.29 -1.38 -12.11
C PRO A 55 -7.48 -2.14 -11.48
N PRO A 56 -8.66 -2.09 -12.11
CA PRO A 56 -9.83 -2.81 -11.63
C PRO A 56 -9.60 -4.34 -11.68
N PRO A 57 -10.25 -5.10 -10.78
CA PRO A 57 -10.14 -6.56 -10.76
C PRO A 57 -10.66 -7.17 -12.06
N ALA A 58 -10.03 -8.28 -12.47
CA ALA A 58 -10.44 -9.02 -13.65
C ALA A 58 -11.85 -9.61 -13.46
N VAL A 59 -12.71 -9.44 -14.45
CA VAL A 59 -14.03 -10.06 -14.50
C VAL A 59 -13.89 -11.47 -15.07
N VAL A 60 -14.15 -12.49 -14.24
CA VAL A 60 -14.20 -13.88 -14.69
C VAL A 60 -15.63 -14.23 -15.08
N TYR A 61 -15.86 -14.52 -16.35
CA TYR A 61 -17.12 -15.08 -16.83
C TYR A 61 -17.10 -16.60 -16.64
N GLN A 62 -17.91 -17.10 -15.71
CA GLN A 62 -18.18 -18.53 -15.60
C GLN A 62 -19.39 -18.90 -16.48
N PRO A 63 -19.30 -19.94 -17.30
CA PRO A 63 -20.46 -20.44 -18.04
C PRO A 63 -21.56 -20.88 -17.07
N ALA A 64 -22.81 -20.63 -17.46
CA ALA A 64 -23.97 -21.06 -16.68
C ALA A 64 -23.99 -22.60 -16.53
N PRO A 65 -24.40 -23.14 -15.37
CA PRO A 65 -24.55 -24.58 -15.20
C PRO A 65 -25.55 -25.15 -16.21
N VAL A 66 -25.16 -26.22 -16.91
CA VAL A 66 -26.07 -26.99 -17.75
C VAL A 66 -26.77 -28.02 -16.88
N VAL A 67 -28.08 -27.88 -16.70
CA VAL A 67 -28.91 -28.87 -15.99
C VAL A 67 -29.56 -29.78 -17.02
N VAL A 68 -29.18 -31.07 -17.02
CA VAL A 68 -29.85 -32.11 -17.81
C VAL A 68 -30.81 -32.86 -16.90
N ALA A 69 -32.12 -32.70 -17.12
CA ALA A 69 -33.12 -33.54 -16.49
C ALA A 69 -33.20 -34.88 -17.26
N PRO A 70 -33.19 -36.05 -16.57
CA PRO A 70 -33.46 -37.31 -17.24
C PRO A 70 -34.87 -37.28 -17.82
N GLY A 71 -34.98 -37.65 -19.10
CA GLY A 71 -36.28 -37.80 -19.77
C GLY A 71 -37.10 -38.95 -19.18
N PRO A 72 -38.41 -39.00 -19.48
CA PRO A 72 -39.27 -40.09 -19.01
C PRO A 72 -38.77 -41.45 -19.54
N ALA A 73 -38.57 -42.41 -18.64
CA ALA A 73 -38.22 -43.77 -19.00
C ALA A 73 -39.50 -44.56 -19.34
N ILE A 74 -39.72 -44.85 -20.63
CA ILE A 74 -40.80 -45.72 -21.09
C ILE A 74 -40.23 -47.13 -21.29
N VAL A 75 -40.69 -48.09 -20.48
CA VAL A 75 -40.21 -49.49 -20.55
C VAL A 75 -41.13 -50.30 -21.48
N VAL A 76 -40.59 -50.67 -22.64
CA VAL A 76 -41.18 -51.66 -23.56
C VAL A 76 -40.99 -53.05 -22.95
N GLY A 77 -42.06 -53.85 -22.86
CA GLY A 77 -41.96 -55.18 -22.25
C GLY A 77 -43.24 -55.70 -21.61
N TRP A 78 -43.10 -56.80 -20.88
CA TRP A 78 -44.19 -57.44 -20.15
C TRP A 78 -44.52 -56.70 -18.86
N HIS A 79 -45.80 -56.36 -18.71
CA HIS A 79 -46.43 -55.80 -17.52
C HIS A 79 -47.50 -56.78 -17.05
N GLY A 80 -47.05 -57.83 -16.35
CA GLY A 80 -47.90 -58.97 -15.96
C GLY A 80 -48.34 -59.81 -17.16
N ASP A 81 -49.65 -59.87 -17.41
CA ASP A 81 -50.22 -60.65 -18.53
C ASP A 81 -50.35 -59.85 -19.84
N ARG A 82 -49.87 -58.60 -19.86
CA ARG A 82 -49.91 -57.73 -21.04
C ARG A 82 -48.53 -57.27 -21.46
N TYR A 83 -48.24 -57.27 -22.75
CA TYR A 83 -47.01 -56.75 -23.31
C TYR A 83 -47.24 -55.33 -23.88
N TRP A 84 -46.43 -54.36 -23.49
CA TRP A 84 -46.44 -53.00 -24.04
C TRP A 84 -45.38 -52.88 -25.13
N ASP A 85 -45.79 -52.53 -26.35
CA ASP A 85 -44.89 -52.39 -27.51
C ASP A 85 -44.40 -50.95 -27.76
N GLY A 86 -44.78 -49.99 -26.90
CA GLY A 86 -44.52 -48.55 -27.10
C GLY A 86 -45.72 -47.77 -27.61
N TYR A 87 -46.76 -48.44 -28.11
CA TYR A 87 -47.96 -47.80 -28.66
C TYR A 87 -49.27 -48.40 -28.12
N ARG A 88 -49.31 -49.70 -27.88
CA ARG A 88 -50.49 -50.42 -27.37
C ARG A 88 -50.11 -51.61 -26.48
N TYR A 89 -51.10 -52.05 -25.71
CA TYR A 89 -51.00 -53.30 -24.95
C TYR A 89 -51.45 -54.49 -25.79
N TRP A 90 -50.70 -55.58 -25.71
CA TRP A 90 -51.04 -56.88 -26.24
C TRP A 90 -51.38 -57.83 -25.11
N GLY A 91 -52.47 -58.58 -25.25
CA GLY A 91 -52.74 -59.72 -24.36
C GLY A 91 -51.73 -60.84 -24.61
N ARG A 92 -51.39 -61.62 -23.57
CA ARG A 92 -50.36 -62.66 -23.67
C ARG A 92 -50.59 -63.62 -24.83
N ARG A 93 -51.81 -64.15 -24.95
CA ARG A 93 -52.18 -65.10 -26.02
C ARG A 93 -52.07 -64.47 -27.41
N ASP A 94 -52.55 -63.23 -27.55
CA ASP A 94 -52.56 -62.54 -28.84
C ASP A 94 -51.13 -62.19 -29.28
N TRP A 95 -50.28 -61.78 -28.33
CA TRP A 95 -48.86 -61.55 -28.60
C TRP A 95 -48.18 -62.82 -29.13
N TYR A 96 -48.38 -63.98 -28.47
CA TYR A 96 -47.86 -65.26 -28.94
C TYR A 96 -48.46 -65.70 -30.27
N ALA A 97 -49.73 -65.41 -30.54
CA ALA A 97 -50.33 -65.72 -31.84
C ALA A 97 -49.74 -64.84 -32.97
N HIS A 98 -49.44 -63.57 -32.67
CA HIS A 98 -48.93 -62.62 -33.65
C HIS A 98 -47.41 -62.72 -33.87
N HIS A 99 -46.64 -63.08 -32.83
CA HIS A 99 -45.17 -63.12 -32.87
C HIS A 99 -44.61 -64.55 -32.80
N GLY A 100 -45.43 -65.56 -32.47
CA GLY A 100 -45.03 -66.96 -32.32
C GLY A 100 -45.17 -67.79 -33.61
N GLY A 101 -44.96 -67.17 -34.77
CA GLY A 101 -44.96 -67.86 -36.06
C GLY A 101 -43.76 -68.79 -36.22
N TYR A 102 -44.00 -70.08 -36.01
CA TYR A 102 -43.19 -71.25 -36.39
C TYR A 102 -41.90 -71.52 -35.59
N GLY A 103 -41.93 -72.61 -34.83
CA GLY A 103 -40.70 -73.38 -34.59
C GLY A 103 -40.59 -74.09 -33.25
N TYR A 104 -41.48 -75.05 -32.93
CA TYR A 104 -41.12 -76.24 -32.13
C TYR A 104 -42.05 -77.42 -32.49
N ARG A 105 -42.03 -77.82 -33.78
CA ARG A 105 -42.16 -79.24 -34.13
C ARG A 105 -40.73 -79.76 -34.15
N HIS A 106 -40.35 -80.65 -33.23
CA HIS A 106 -39.49 -81.81 -33.46
C HIS A 106 -39.28 -82.53 -32.12
N TRP A 107 -39.49 -83.85 -32.18
CA TRP A 107 -39.41 -84.90 -31.14
C TRP A 107 -40.69 -85.16 -30.34
#